data_AF-A0A0F9P2L3-F1
#
_entry.id   AF-A0A0F9P2L3-F1
#
_cell.length_a   1.000
_cell.length_b   1.000
_cell.length_c   1.000
_cell.angle_alpha   90.00
_cell.angle_beta   90.00
_cell.angle_gamma   90.00
#
_symmetry.space_group_name_H-M   'P 1'
#
loop_
_entity.id
_entity.type
_entity.pdbx_description
1 polymer ?
#
loop_
_entity_poly.entity_id
_entity_poly.type
_entity_poly.pdbx_seq_one_letter_code
_entity_poly.pdbx_strand_id
1 'polypeptide(L)'
;MPRDLRDMLDNIESSENQSAALQAKVDKLTTLAGRQKRIISEQEGIIQEQKEKISKMSDIPEDILELKELIGTQRQLLNERELELEYAKGEVAQSQRELELMKKQIIPTQHKIEEAYETMGNLRTEMAEKSSELILKNEAVKNLNNKIEELQAFTDKFKEEQVKLIAQLEGKRRKESQVLKAEITKLDSIILDSKLTSTEKDSEAKNAISRLENMKGKFDDLIRKVGELNDKNRAANEEIEQLNKKINEIEAAHQNELDQAKSKLVEIKNFQKDNIDNIQYFEKLKPLMEKEPLFKAFLIIEEVGGINLEDLRNALGSPIVLVKKYIQKLNSIGLIKTNVSGKISVKPIEIE
;
A
#
# COMPACT_ATOMS: atom_id res chain seq x y z
N MET A 1 -151.14 -182.77 -83.75
CA MET A 1 -150.46 -183.75 -82.86
C MET A 1 -149.14 -184.14 -83.52
N PRO A 2 -148.05 -184.51 -82.84
CA PRO A 2 -147.56 -184.29 -81.46
C PRO A 2 -146.18 -183.53 -81.47
N ARG A 3 -145.48 -183.47 -80.33
CA ARG A 3 -144.52 -182.42 -79.89
C ARG A 3 -143.07 -182.44 -80.43
N ASP A 4 -142.64 -183.41 -81.24
CA ASP A 4 -141.20 -183.59 -81.54
C ASP A 4 -140.60 -182.69 -82.66
N LEU A 5 -141.42 -181.99 -83.44
CA LEU A 5 -140.91 -181.09 -84.51
C LEU A 5 -140.55 -179.68 -84.02
N ARG A 6 -140.88 -179.34 -82.76
CA ARG A 6 -140.64 -178.01 -82.20
C ARG A 6 -139.18 -177.85 -81.72
N ASP A 7 -138.60 -178.90 -81.15
CA ASP A 7 -137.24 -178.88 -80.58
C ASP A 7 -136.11 -178.88 -81.64
N MET A 8 -136.37 -179.33 -82.88
CA MET A 8 -135.38 -179.26 -83.97
C MET A 8 -135.36 -177.89 -84.68
N LEU A 9 -136.50 -177.18 -84.71
CA LEU A 9 -136.58 -175.82 -85.24
C LEU A 9 -135.85 -174.82 -84.31
N ASP A 10 -136.01 -174.97 -83.00
CA ASP A 10 -135.33 -174.12 -82.01
C ASP A 10 -133.78 -174.28 -82.05
N ASN A 11 -133.26 -175.46 -82.42
CA ASN A 11 -131.81 -175.68 -82.55
C ASN A 11 -131.19 -175.07 -83.82
N ILE A 12 -131.95 -174.98 -84.92
CA ILE A 12 -131.50 -174.31 -86.15
C ILE A 12 -131.58 -172.78 -85.97
N GLU A 13 -132.63 -172.30 -85.32
CA GLU A 13 -132.82 -170.87 -85.01
C GLU A 13 -131.77 -170.36 -84.00
N SER A 14 -131.31 -171.20 -83.07
CA SER A 14 -130.19 -170.92 -82.15
C SER A 14 -128.83 -170.78 -82.86
N SER A 15 -128.54 -171.67 -83.82
CA SER A 15 -127.29 -171.69 -84.57
C SER A 15 -127.14 -170.49 -85.52
N GLU A 16 -128.20 -170.14 -86.26
CA GLU A 16 -128.18 -168.97 -87.16
C GLU A 16 -128.06 -167.64 -86.38
N ASN A 17 -128.73 -167.53 -85.23
CA ASN A 17 -128.61 -166.36 -84.37
C ASN A 17 -127.18 -166.19 -83.80
N GLN A 18 -126.48 -167.29 -83.48
CA GLN A 18 -125.08 -167.21 -83.01
C GLN A 18 -124.10 -166.80 -84.11
N SER A 19 -124.27 -167.31 -85.33
CA SER A 19 -123.42 -166.95 -86.47
C SER A 19 -123.60 -165.47 -86.87
N ALA A 20 -124.86 -165.00 -86.93
CA ALA A 20 -125.15 -163.59 -87.19
C ALA A 20 -124.59 -162.66 -86.10
N ALA A 21 -124.62 -163.08 -84.83
CA ALA A 21 -124.03 -162.33 -83.72
C ALA A 21 -122.49 -162.25 -83.78
N LEU A 22 -121.84 -163.31 -84.27
CA LEU A 22 -120.38 -163.34 -84.48
C LEU A 22 -119.98 -162.45 -85.67
N GLN A 23 -120.67 -162.54 -86.79
CA GLN A 23 -120.40 -161.69 -87.96
C GLN A 23 -120.59 -160.20 -87.62
N ALA A 24 -121.65 -159.87 -86.88
CA ALA A 24 -121.87 -158.50 -86.39
C ALA A 24 -120.75 -158.03 -85.45
N LYS A 25 -120.15 -158.90 -84.63
CA LYS A 25 -118.98 -158.56 -83.81
C LYS A 25 -117.72 -158.32 -84.66
N VAL A 26 -117.50 -159.13 -85.69
CA VAL A 26 -116.36 -159.00 -86.61
C VAL A 26 -116.42 -157.67 -87.37
N ASP A 27 -117.58 -157.28 -87.88
CA ASP A 27 -117.75 -156.00 -88.56
C ASP A 27 -117.55 -154.80 -87.62
N LYS A 28 -118.00 -154.93 -86.36
CA LYS A 28 -117.78 -153.91 -85.31
C LYS A 28 -116.31 -153.76 -84.93
N LEU A 29 -115.56 -154.85 -84.85
CA LEU A 29 -114.12 -154.81 -84.57
C LEU A 29 -113.33 -154.24 -85.73
N THR A 30 -113.70 -154.57 -86.97
CA THR A 30 -113.05 -154.05 -88.18
C THR A 30 -113.25 -152.54 -88.31
N THR A 31 -114.44 -152.04 -88.02
CA THR A 31 -114.72 -150.59 -87.97
C THR A 31 -113.98 -149.89 -86.83
N LEU A 32 -113.86 -150.51 -85.65
CA LEU A 32 -113.06 -149.98 -84.53
C LEU A 32 -111.56 -149.93 -84.85
N ALA A 33 -111.01 -150.97 -85.46
CA ALA A 33 -109.61 -151.02 -85.88
C ALA A 33 -109.30 -149.93 -86.92
N GLY A 34 -110.21 -149.69 -87.86
CA GLY A 34 -110.11 -148.58 -88.81
C GLY A 34 -110.10 -147.21 -88.13
N ARG A 35 -110.92 -147.00 -87.10
CA ARG A 35 -110.92 -145.76 -86.29
C ARG A 35 -109.62 -145.58 -85.51
N GLN A 36 -109.13 -146.62 -84.84
CA GLN A 36 -107.88 -146.53 -84.08
C GLN A 36 -106.70 -146.18 -84.98
N LYS A 37 -106.65 -146.73 -86.19
CA LYS A 37 -105.57 -146.41 -87.15
C LYS A 37 -105.56 -144.93 -87.57
N ARG A 38 -106.73 -144.29 -87.68
CA ARG A 38 -106.82 -142.84 -87.94
C ARG A 38 -106.36 -142.01 -86.74
N ILE A 39 -106.78 -142.38 -85.53
CA ILE A 39 -106.39 -141.67 -84.29
C ILE A 39 -104.87 -141.72 -84.10
N ILE A 40 -104.23 -142.85 -84.34
CA ILE A 40 -102.77 -142.98 -84.24
C ILE A 40 -102.07 -142.04 -85.23
N SER A 41 -102.54 -141.97 -86.48
CA SER A 41 -101.97 -141.06 -87.48
C SER A 41 -102.14 -139.57 -87.11
N GLU A 42 -103.27 -139.19 -86.51
CA GLU A 42 -103.47 -137.82 -86.00
C GLU A 42 -102.54 -137.52 -84.82
N GLN A 43 -102.35 -138.47 -83.89
CA GLN A 43 -101.44 -138.30 -82.75
C GLN A 43 -99.98 -138.18 -83.18
N GLU A 44 -99.54 -138.94 -84.19
CA GLU A 44 -98.21 -138.80 -84.79
C GLU A 44 -97.99 -137.39 -85.36
N GLY A 45 -99.01 -136.82 -86.03
CA GLY A 45 -98.96 -135.43 -86.51
C GLY A 45 -98.81 -134.40 -85.37
N ILE A 46 -99.59 -134.56 -84.29
CA ILE A 46 -99.53 -133.65 -83.12
C ILE A 46 -98.16 -133.71 -82.43
N ILE A 47 -97.57 -134.89 -82.30
CA ILE A 47 -96.24 -135.06 -81.68
C ILE A 47 -95.17 -134.36 -82.51
N GLN A 48 -95.26 -134.43 -83.84
CA GLN A 48 -94.31 -133.78 -84.74
C GLN A 48 -94.40 -132.25 -84.61
N GLU A 49 -95.62 -131.68 -84.59
CA GLU A 49 -95.83 -130.24 -84.36
C GLU A 49 -95.32 -129.78 -82.98
N GLN A 50 -95.50 -130.59 -81.92
CA GLN A 50 -95.00 -130.24 -80.59
C GLN A 50 -93.47 -130.25 -80.52
N LYS A 51 -92.80 -131.19 -81.21
CA LYS A 51 -91.33 -131.19 -81.32
C LYS A 51 -90.81 -129.93 -81.98
N GLU A 52 -91.44 -129.47 -83.06
CA GLU A 52 -91.05 -128.21 -83.70
C GLU A 52 -91.28 -127.00 -82.78
N LYS A 53 -92.36 -126.97 -81.98
CA LYS A 53 -92.60 -125.89 -81.01
C LYS A 53 -91.55 -125.84 -79.91
N ILE A 54 -91.16 -126.99 -79.37
CA ILE A 54 -90.14 -127.05 -78.30
C ILE A 54 -88.78 -126.60 -78.83
N SER A 55 -88.41 -126.97 -80.06
CA SER A 55 -87.17 -126.51 -80.68
C SER A 55 -87.10 -124.98 -80.82
N LYS A 56 -88.24 -124.29 -80.96
CA LYS A 56 -88.32 -122.82 -81.04
C LYS A 56 -88.33 -122.13 -79.67
N MET A 57 -88.46 -122.86 -78.56
CA MET A 57 -88.40 -122.33 -77.20
C MET A 57 -87.00 -122.39 -76.56
N SER A 58 -85.98 -122.85 -77.27
CA SER A 58 -84.61 -123.02 -76.71
C SER A 58 -83.83 -121.70 -76.54
N ASP A 59 -84.38 -120.57 -76.96
CA ASP A 59 -83.76 -119.27 -76.80
C ASP A 59 -84.28 -118.59 -75.52
N ILE A 60 -83.35 -118.25 -74.61
CA ILE A 60 -83.66 -117.50 -73.39
C ILE A 60 -84.21 -116.13 -73.80
N PRO A 61 -85.35 -115.66 -73.25
CA PRO A 61 -85.94 -114.38 -73.60
C PRO A 61 -84.95 -113.23 -73.46
N GLU A 62 -84.92 -112.36 -74.47
CA GLU A 62 -84.02 -111.20 -74.58
C GLU A 62 -84.10 -110.28 -73.36
N ASP A 63 -85.30 -110.06 -72.80
CA ASP A 63 -85.55 -109.29 -71.58
C ASP A 63 -84.72 -109.77 -70.37
N ILE A 64 -84.47 -111.07 -70.23
CA ILE A 64 -83.68 -111.64 -69.11
C ILE A 64 -82.19 -111.40 -69.32
N LEU A 65 -81.73 -111.42 -70.58
CA LEU A 65 -80.35 -111.09 -70.93
C LEU A 65 -80.09 -109.60 -70.72
N GLU A 66 -81.01 -108.73 -71.17
CA GLU A 66 -80.94 -107.29 -70.94
C GLU A 66 -80.92 -106.95 -69.44
N LEU A 67 -81.77 -107.58 -68.62
CA LEU A 67 -81.75 -107.39 -67.16
C LEU A 67 -80.43 -107.83 -66.53
N LYS A 68 -79.83 -108.92 -67.01
CA LYS A 68 -78.53 -109.39 -66.52
C LYS A 68 -77.41 -108.40 -66.86
N GLU A 69 -77.42 -107.84 -68.07
CA GLU A 69 -76.48 -106.79 -68.47
C GLU A 69 -76.70 -105.50 -67.67
N LEU A 70 -77.96 -105.08 -67.46
CA LEU A 70 -78.31 -103.94 -66.61
C LEU A 70 -77.86 -104.13 -65.16
N ILE A 71 -78.04 -105.31 -64.58
CA ILE A 71 -77.56 -105.63 -63.22
C ILE A 71 -76.03 -105.64 -63.18
N GLY A 72 -75.37 -106.17 -64.21
CA GLY A 72 -73.91 -106.16 -64.33
C GLY A 72 -73.34 -104.75 -64.37
N THR A 73 -73.90 -103.89 -65.23
CA THR A 73 -73.52 -102.47 -65.34
C THR A 73 -73.83 -101.69 -64.06
N GLN A 74 -74.98 -101.91 -63.42
CA GLN A 74 -75.30 -101.30 -62.13
C GLN A 74 -74.32 -101.71 -61.03
N ARG A 75 -73.91 -102.98 -60.96
CA ARG A 75 -72.90 -103.44 -59.99
C ARG A 75 -71.53 -102.81 -60.25
N GLN A 76 -71.13 -102.67 -61.50
CA GLN A 76 -69.88 -102.00 -61.84
C GLN A 76 -69.92 -100.52 -61.43
N LEU A 77 -70.99 -99.81 -61.78
CA LEU A 77 -71.18 -98.42 -61.34
C LEU A 77 -71.19 -98.30 -59.82
N LEU A 78 -71.82 -99.23 -59.11
CA LEU A 78 -71.87 -99.22 -57.65
C LEU A 78 -70.47 -99.40 -57.04
N ASN A 79 -69.66 -100.32 -57.58
CA ASN A 79 -68.27 -100.49 -57.16
C ASN A 79 -67.40 -99.26 -57.47
N GLU A 80 -67.55 -98.64 -58.65
CA GLU A 80 -66.84 -97.40 -58.99
C GLU A 80 -67.21 -96.26 -58.04
N ARG A 81 -68.51 -96.13 -57.71
CA ARG A 81 -68.99 -95.16 -56.73
C ARG A 81 -68.51 -95.44 -55.32
N GLU A 82 -68.43 -96.71 -54.90
CA GLU A 82 -67.86 -97.09 -53.61
C GLU A 82 -66.38 -96.70 -53.51
N LEU A 83 -65.62 -96.93 -54.59
CA LEU A 83 -64.21 -96.55 -54.67
C LEU A 83 -64.03 -95.02 -54.63
N GLU A 84 -64.82 -94.27 -55.40
CA GLU A 84 -64.84 -92.78 -55.35
C GLU A 84 -65.15 -92.27 -53.93
N LEU A 85 -66.12 -92.91 -53.25
CA LEU A 85 -66.53 -92.54 -51.91
C LEU A 85 -65.43 -92.84 -50.88
N GLU A 86 -64.70 -93.94 -51.05
CA GLU A 86 -63.53 -94.27 -50.23
C GLU A 86 -62.39 -93.26 -50.41
N TYR A 87 -62.08 -92.87 -51.66
CA TYR A 87 -61.12 -91.80 -51.94
C TYR A 87 -61.55 -90.47 -51.32
N ALA A 88 -62.81 -90.06 -51.51
CA ALA A 88 -63.35 -88.84 -50.92
C ALA A 88 -63.29 -88.85 -49.39
N LYS A 89 -63.58 -90.00 -48.75
CA LYS A 89 -63.39 -90.17 -47.30
C LYS A 89 -61.92 -90.01 -46.89
N GLY A 90 -61.00 -90.54 -47.68
CA GLY A 90 -59.55 -90.35 -47.49
C GLY A 90 -59.14 -88.88 -47.56
N GLU A 91 -59.56 -88.16 -48.59
CA GLU A 91 -59.29 -86.73 -48.76
C GLU A 91 -59.87 -85.87 -47.63
N VAL A 92 -61.09 -86.18 -47.17
CA VAL A 92 -61.72 -85.50 -46.02
C VAL A 92 -60.93 -85.76 -44.76
N ALA A 93 -60.50 -87.00 -44.50
CA ALA A 93 -59.70 -87.33 -43.34
C ALA A 93 -58.32 -86.64 -43.37
N GLN A 94 -57.70 -86.54 -44.55
CA GLN A 94 -56.45 -85.79 -44.73
C GLN A 94 -56.65 -84.30 -44.47
N SER A 95 -57.67 -83.70 -45.07
CA SER A 95 -58.01 -82.28 -44.88
C SER A 95 -58.30 -81.95 -43.42
N GLN A 96 -58.96 -82.85 -42.68
CA GLN A 96 -59.19 -82.71 -41.24
C GLN A 96 -57.88 -82.75 -40.43
N ARG A 97 -56.95 -83.66 -40.75
CA ARG A 97 -55.64 -83.70 -40.09
C ARG A 97 -54.82 -82.45 -40.36
N GLU A 98 -54.82 -81.96 -41.60
CA GLU A 98 -54.14 -80.71 -41.97
C GLU A 98 -54.74 -79.51 -41.24
N LEU A 99 -56.07 -79.44 -41.11
CA LEU A 99 -56.77 -78.44 -40.31
C LEU A 99 -56.40 -78.51 -38.82
N GLU A 100 -56.33 -79.70 -38.23
CA GLU A 100 -55.87 -79.87 -36.84
C GLU A 100 -54.43 -79.43 -36.64
N LEU A 101 -53.54 -79.77 -37.58
CA LEU A 101 -52.15 -79.35 -37.54
C LEU A 101 -52.03 -77.83 -37.61
N MET A 102 -52.75 -77.19 -38.54
CA MET A 102 -52.82 -75.74 -38.67
C MET A 102 -53.36 -75.09 -37.40
N LYS A 103 -54.46 -75.61 -36.82
CA LYS A 103 -54.99 -75.11 -35.55
C LYS A 103 -53.96 -75.18 -34.42
N LYS A 104 -53.23 -76.29 -34.30
CA LYS A 104 -52.15 -76.45 -33.32
C LYS A 104 -51.01 -75.45 -33.53
N GLN A 105 -50.72 -75.05 -34.77
CA GLN A 105 -49.70 -74.05 -35.09
C GLN A 105 -50.17 -72.60 -34.89
N ILE A 106 -51.46 -72.32 -35.06
CA ILE A 106 -52.03 -70.97 -34.89
C ILE A 106 -51.96 -70.52 -33.43
N ILE A 107 -52.25 -71.40 -32.47
CA ILE A 107 -52.26 -71.08 -31.02
C ILE A 107 -50.93 -70.46 -30.53
N PRO A 108 -49.75 -71.08 -30.71
CA PRO A 108 -48.48 -70.49 -30.27
C PRO A 108 -48.15 -69.21 -31.04
N THR A 109 -48.63 -69.07 -32.27
CA THR A 109 -48.43 -67.86 -33.07
C THR A 109 -49.28 -66.70 -32.53
N GLN A 110 -50.54 -66.95 -32.15
CA GLN A 110 -51.39 -65.97 -31.47
C GLN A 110 -50.78 -65.52 -30.14
N HIS A 111 -50.26 -66.45 -29.34
CA HIS A 111 -49.66 -66.11 -28.06
C HIS A 111 -48.41 -65.21 -28.23
N LYS A 112 -47.55 -65.51 -29.22
CA LYS A 112 -46.42 -64.64 -29.57
C LYS A 112 -46.86 -63.25 -30.03
N ILE A 113 -47.99 -63.16 -30.73
CA ILE A 113 -48.55 -61.87 -31.16
C ILE A 113 -49.07 -61.08 -29.94
N GLU A 114 -49.74 -61.74 -29.00
CA GLU A 114 -50.19 -61.12 -27.75
C GLU A 114 -49.01 -60.60 -26.92
N GLU A 115 -47.97 -61.40 -26.72
CA GLU A 115 -46.73 -60.99 -26.04
C GLU A 115 -46.04 -59.80 -26.76
N ALA A 116 -46.02 -59.81 -28.09
CA ALA A 116 -45.51 -58.69 -28.88
C ALA A 116 -46.34 -57.41 -28.69
N TYR A 117 -47.67 -57.52 -28.57
CA TYR A 117 -48.53 -56.37 -28.29
C TYR A 117 -48.34 -55.84 -26.87
N GLU A 118 -48.20 -56.72 -25.87
CA GLU A 118 -47.91 -56.31 -24.49
C GLU A 118 -46.56 -55.60 -24.38
N THR A 119 -45.51 -56.18 -24.98
CA THR A 119 -44.18 -55.55 -24.99
C THR A 119 -44.17 -54.22 -25.74
N MET A 120 -44.88 -54.12 -26.88
CA MET A 120 -45.05 -52.86 -27.60
C MET A 120 -45.82 -51.82 -26.76
N GLY A 121 -46.84 -52.25 -25.99
CA GLY A 121 -47.55 -51.40 -25.04
C GLY A 121 -46.63 -50.85 -23.96
N ASN A 122 -45.81 -51.70 -23.35
CA ASN A 122 -44.85 -51.32 -22.32
C ASN A 122 -43.81 -50.33 -22.87
N LEU A 123 -43.24 -50.60 -24.06
CA LEU A 123 -42.30 -49.71 -24.72
C LEU A 123 -42.91 -48.34 -25.05
N ARG A 124 -44.19 -48.30 -25.43
CA ARG A 124 -44.89 -47.04 -25.71
C ARG A 124 -45.06 -46.21 -24.44
N THR A 125 -45.37 -46.85 -23.31
CA THR A 125 -45.47 -46.19 -22.00
C THR A 125 -44.11 -45.66 -21.57
N GLU A 126 -43.05 -46.48 -21.65
CA GLU A 126 -41.70 -46.07 -21.29
C GLU A 126 -41.20 -44.92 -22.17
N MET A 127 -41.50 -44.94 -23.47
CA MET A 127 -41.18 -43.85 -24.39
C MET A 127 -41.89 -42.54 -24.00
N ALA A 128 -43.16 -42.60 -23.59
CA ALA A 128 -43.90 -41.43 -23.13
C ALA A 128 -43.32 -40.87 -21.83
N GLU A 129 -42.98 -41.74 -20.88
CA GLU A 129 -42.31 -41.37 -19.62
C GLU A 129 -40.97 -40.69 -19.89
N LYS A 130 -40.12 -41.29 -20.74
CA LYS A 130 -38.81 -40.72 -21.10
C LYS A 130 -38.94 -39.41 -21.86
N SER A 131 -39.94 -39.27 -22.74
CA SER A 131 -40.22 -38.01 -23.41
C SER A 131 -40.63 -36.92 -22.43
N SER A 132 -41.45 -37.24 -21.42
CA SER A 132 -41.84 -36.30 -20.36
C SER A 132 -40.65 -35.89 -19.50
N GLU A 133 -39.81 -36.86 -19.11
CA GLU A 133 -38.57 -36.62 -18.36
C GLU A 133 -37.61 -35.69 -19.12
N LEU A 134 -37.51 -35.87 -20.44
CA LEU A 134 -36.71 -35.01 -21.32
C LEU A 134 -37.21 -33.56 -21.37
N ILE A 135 -38.52 -33.36 -21.44
CA ILE A 135 -39.13 -32.01 -21.44
C ILE A 135 -38.79 -31.28 -20.13
N LEU A 136 -38.98 -31.94 -18.98
CA LEU A 136 -38.66 -31.37 -17.67
C LEU A 136 -37.16 -31.05 -17.53
N LYS A 137 -36.28 -31.94 -18.03
CA LYS A 137 -34.84 -31.70 -18.05
C LYS A 137 -34.47 -30.52 -18.95
N ASN A 138 -35.10 -30.38 -20.12
CA ASN A 138 -34.86 -29.24 -21.02
C ASN A 138 -35.31 -27.92 -20.38
N GLU A 139 -36.43 -27.89 -19.68
CA GLU A 139 -36.87 -26.71 -18.93
C GLU A 139 -35.88 -26.35 -17.81
N ALA A 140 -35.40 -27.33 -17.06
CA ALA A 140 -34.38 -27.12 -16.04
C ALA A 140 -33.06 -26.56 -16.63
N VAL A 141 -32.61 -27.10 -17.77
CA VAL A 141 -31.44 -26.58 -18.50
C VAL A 141 -31.65 -25.13 -18.95
N LYS A 142 -32.83 -24.80 -19.49
CA LYS A 142 -33.16 -23.43 -19.89
C LYS A 142 -33.12 -22.47 -18.69
N ASN A 143 -33.68 -22.88 -17.55
CA ASN A 143 -33.65 -22.08 -16.33
C ASN A 143 -32.22 -21.88 -15.81
N LEU A 144 -31.38 -22.92 -15.86
CA LEU A 144 -29.96 -22.81 -15.49
C LEU A 144 -29.19 -21.89 -16.43
N ASN A 145 -29.43 -21.97 -17.74
CA ASN A 145 -28.81 -21.08 -18.73
C ASN A 145 -29.17 -19.61 -18.49
N ASN A 146 -30.45 -19.30 -18.25
CA ASN A 146 -30.86 -17.94 -17.90
C ASN A 146 -30.13 -17.44 -16.64
N LYS A 147 -29.99 -18.29 -15.63
CA LYS A 147 -29.27 -17.93 -14.40
C LYS A 147 -27.77 -17.73 -14.63
N ILE A 148 -27.16 -18.49 -15.55
CA ILE A 148 -25.77 -18.28 -15.96
C ILE A 148 -25.61 -16.93 -16.67
N GLU A 149 -26.52 -16.58 -17.58
CA GLU A 149 -26.49 -15.27 -18.27
C GLU A 149 -26.64 -14.11 -17.28
N GLU A 150 -27.55 -14.21 -16.30
CA GLU A 150 -27.71 -13.21 -15.24
C GLU A 150 -26.44 -13.06 -14.40
N LEU A 151 -25.81 -14.19 -14.00
CA LEU A 151 -24.56 -14.19 -13.24
C LEU A 151 -23.39 -13.63 -14.04
N GLN A 152 -23.33 -13.89 -15.34
CA GLN A 152 -22.34 -13.29 -16.25
C GLN A 152 -22.52 -11.78 -16.33
N ALA A 153 -23.75 -11.30 -16.55
CA ALA A 153 -24.06 -9.87 -16.60
C ALA A 153 -23.73 -9.17 -15.27
N PHE A 154 -23.99 -9.82 -14.13
CA PHE A 154 -23.60 -9.30 -12.81
C PHE A 154 -22.08 -9.25 -12.64
N THR A 155 -21.37 -10.31 -13.05
CA THR A 155 -19.91 -10.39 -12.99
C THR A 155 -19.26 -9.29 -13.83
N ASP A 156 -19.78 -9.01 -15.02
CA ASP A 156 -19.24 -7.97 -15.90
C ASP A 156 -19.44 -6.57 -15.32
N LYS A 157 -20.63 -6.27 -14.77
CA LYS A 157 -20.88 -5.02 -14.04
C LYS A 157 -19.94 -4.86 -12.85
N PHE A 158 -19.76 -5.92 -12.06
CA PHE A 158 -18.88 -5.91 -10.91
C PHE A 158 -17.42 -5.65 -11.30
N LYS A 159 -16.92 -6.28 -12.38
CA LYS A 159 -15.59 -6.00 -12.93
C LYS A 159 -15.45 -4.55 -13.37
N GLU A 160 -16.46 -3.98 -14.04
CA GLU A 160 -16.44 -2.59 -14.47
C GLU A 160 -16.37 -1.61 -13.28
N GLU A 161 -17.17 -1.87 -12.23
CA GLU A 161 -17.13 -1.10 -10.98
C GLU A 161 -15.77 -1.21 -10.28
N GLN A 162 -15.19 -2.41 -10.22
CA GLN A 162 -13.87 -2.63 -9.65
C GLN A 162 -12.79 -1.83 -10.40
N VAL A 163 -12.81 -1.83 -11.74
CA VAL A 163 -11.88 -1.05 -12.55
C VAL A 163 -12.05 0.45 -12.31
N LYS A 164 -13.29 0.96 -12.24
CA LYS A 164 -13.57 2.37 -11.91
C LYS A 164 -13.03 2.75 -10.54
N LEU A 165 -13.24 1.90 -9.53
CA LEU A 165 -12.76 2.16 -8.17
C LEU A 165 -11.23 2.17 -8.09
N ILE A 166 -10.57 1.21 -8.75
CA ILE A 166 -9.11 1.17 -8.86
C ILE A 166 -8.58 2.44 -9.51
N ALA A 167 -9.13 2.85 -10.65
CA ALA A 167 -8.73 4.07 -11.34
C ALA A 167 -8.89 5.33 -10.47
N GLN A 168 -9.99 5.41 -9.70
CA GLN A 168 -10.22 6.51 -8.75
C GLN A 168 -9.19 6.51 -7.61
N LEU A 169 -8.91 5.35 -7.01
CA LEU A 169 -7.93 5.23 -5.93
C LEU A 169 -6.51 5.56 -6.41
N GLU A 170 -6.11 5.06 -7.57
CA GLU A 170 -4.83 5.41 -8.17
C GLU A 170 -4.73 6.91 -8.47
N GLY A 171 -5.81 7.51 -9.00
CA GLY A 171 -5.89 8.94 -9.25
C GLY A 171 -5.72 9.78 -7.98
N LYS A 172 -6.43 9.41 -6.90
CA LYS A 172 -6.29 10.07 -5.58
C LYS A 172 -4.87 9.90 -5.02
N ARG A 173 -4.36 8.67 -5.00
CA ARG A 173 -3.00 8.37 -4.50
C ARG A 173 -1.92 9.14 -5.26
N ARG A 174 -2.04 9.27 -6.59
CA ARG A 174 -1.11 10.05 -7.40
C ARG A 174 -1.15 11.54 -7.03
N LYS A 175 -2.34 12.12 -6.86
CA LYS A 175 -2.50 13.53 -6.47
C LYS A 175 -1.92 13.79 -5.07
N GLU A 176 -2.28 12.96 -4.09
CA GLU A 176 -1.76 13.07 -2.72
C GLU A 176 -0.24 12.93 -2.69
N SER A 177 0.33 11.96 -3.43
CA SER A 177 1.77 11.79 -3.53
C SER A 177 2.47 12.99 -4.17
N GLN A 178 1.86 13.63 -5.19
CA GLN A 178 2.40 14.84 -5.79
C GLN A 178 2.38 16.03 -4.81
N VAL A 179 1.28 16.21 -4.07
CA VAL A 179 1.15 17.27 -3.06
C VAL A 179 2.20 17.09 -1.96
N LEU A 180 2.32 15.88 -1.42
CA LEU A 180 3.31 15.56 -0.38
C LEU A 180 4.74 15.75 -0.88
N LYS A 181 5.05 15.35 -2.12
CA LYS A 181 6.37 15.62 -2.72
C LYS A 181 6.65 17.12 -2.83
N ALA A 182 5.68 17.90 -3.29
CA ALA A 182 5.83 19.35 -3.40
C ALA A 182 6.01 20.01 -2.02
N GLU A 183 5.35 19.50 -0.98
CA GLU A 183 5.52 19.97 0.39
C GLU A 183 6.89 19.60 0.96
N ILE A 184 7.37 18.38 0.73
CA ILE A 184 8.74 17.96 1.09
C ILE A 184 9.76 18.89 0.43
N THR A 185 9.64 19.17 -0.88
CA THR A 185 10.59 20.07 -1.56
C THR A 185 10.58 21.49 -1.01
N LYS A 186 9.43 21.98 -0.53
CA LYS A 186 9.32 23.29 0.13
C LYS A 186 9.95 23.28 1.52
N LEU A 187 9.74 22.21 2.28
CA LEU A 187 10.36 22.06 3.60
C LEU A 187 11.88 21.94 3.46
N ASP A 188 12.37 21.19 2.47
CA ASP A 188 13.79 21.08 2.18
C ASP A 188 14.42 22.43 1.82
N SER A 189 13.74 23.26 1.01
CA SER A 189 14.23 24.61 0.72
C SER A 189 14.25 25.50 1.96
N ILE A 190 13.21 25.45 2.80
CA ILE A 190 13.16 26.21 4.07
C ILE A 190 14.28 25.77 5.01
N ILE A 191 14.53 24.46 5.12
CA ILE A 191 15.62 23.93 5.96
C ILE A 191 16.98 24.38 5.42
N LEU A 192 17.18 24.38 4.10
CA LEU A 192 18.41 24.87 3.48
C LEU A 192 18.63 26.36 3.76
N ASP A 193 17.62 27.19 3.55
CA ASP A 193 17.67 28.63 3.80
C ASP A 193 17.92 28.94 5.28
N SER A 194 17.26 28.19 6.18
CA SER A 194 17.48 28.29 7.63
C SER A 194 18.90 27.93 8.02
N LYS A 195 19.45 26.85 7.46
CA LYS A 195 20.85 26.46 7.68
C LYS A 195 21.82 27.52 7.17
N LEU A 196 21.61 28.05 5.96
CA LEU A 196 22.44 29.12 5.41
C LEU A 196 22.40 30.36 6.32
N THR A 197 21.21 30.80 6.71
CA THR A 197 21.04 31.94 7.62
C THR A 197 21.71 31.71 8.97
N SER A 198 21.64 30.48 9.51
CA SER A 198 22.32 30.12 10.75
C SER A 198 23.84 30.16 10.59
N THR A 199 24.37 29.60 9.50
CA THR A 199 25.82 29.62 9.23
C THR A 199 26.36 31.03 8.99
N GLU A 200 25.58 31.90 8.36
CA GLU A 200 25.90 33.33 8.21
C GLU A 200 25.96 34.03 9.57
N LYS A 201 24.94 33.85 10.40
CA LYS A 201 24.90 34.40 11.77
C LYS A 201 26.05 33.86 12.64
N ASP A 202 26.38 32.58 12.54
CA ASP A 202 27.51 32.00 13.26
C ASP A 202 28.85 32.60 12.81
N SER A 203 29.00 32.86 11.51
CA SER A 203 30.17 33.54 10.95
C SER A 203 30.26 34.99 11.43
N GLU A 204 29.14 35.73 11.40
CA GLU A 204 29.04 37.08 11.94
C GLU A 204 29.37 37.12 13.44
N ALA A 205 28.86 36.17 14.22
CA ALA A 205 29.15 36.06 15.64
C ALA A 205 30.64 35.79 15.89
N LYS A 206 31.27 34.87 15.14
CA LYS A 206 32.73 34.64 15.22
C LYS A 206 33.54 35.89 14.88
N ASN A 207 33.12 36.63 13.86
CA ASN A 207 33.75 37.89 13.48
C ASN A 207 33.58 38.96 14.59
N ALA A 208 32.40 39.05 15.19
CA ALA A 208 32.13 39.96 16.30
C ALA A 208 32.94 39.58 17.56
N ILE A 209 33.04 38.30 17.90
CA ILE A 209 33.88 37.80 18.99
C ILE A 209 35.34 38.15 18.74
N SER A 210 35.86 37.89 17.54
CA SER A 210 37.24 38.24 17.17
C SER A 210 37.50 39.75 17.29
N ARG A 211 36.53 40.60 16.93
CA ARG A 211 36.61 42.06 17.13
C ARG A 211 36.60 42.44 18.61
N LEU A 212 35.75 41.82 19.42
CA LEU A 212 35.68 42.04 20.86
C LEU A 212 36.97 41.61 21.56
N GLU A 213 37.55 40.46 21.21
CA GLU A 213 38.83 39.99 21.74
C GLU A 213 39.97 40.97 21.38
N ASN A 214 40.02 41.44 20.13
CA ASN A 214 40.97 42.47 19.73
C ASN A 214 40.79 43.79 20.50
N MET A 215 39.55 44.23 20.72
CA MET A 215 39.27 45.43 21.52
C MET A 215 39.66 45.21 22.98
N LYS A 216 39.37 44.05 23.55
CA LYS A 216 39.77 43.67 24.91
C LYS A 216 41.29 43.72 25.06
N GLY A 217 42.04 43.14 24.12
CA GLY A 217 43.50 43.24 24.12
C GLY A 217 44.01 44.69 24.09
N LYS A 218 43.39 45.56 23.26
CA LYS A 218 43.72 47.00 23.26
C LYS A 218 43.37 47.68 24.59
N PHE A 219 42.26 47.32 25.23
CA PHE A 219 41.90 47.84 26.55
C PHE A 219 42.87 47.37 27.62
N ASP A 220 43.25 46.10 27.63
CA ASP A 220 44.25 45.55 28.56
C ASP A 220 45.61 46.26 28.39
N ASP A 221 46.04 46.51 27.14
CA ASP A 221 47.25 47.29 26.84
C ASP A 221 47.15 48.75 27.34
N LEU A 222 45.99 49.40 27.17
CA LEU A 222 45.74 50.74 27.68
C LEU A 222 45.75 50.77 29.21
N ILE A 223 45.11 49.79 29.86
CA ILE A 223 45.12 49.65 31.32
C ILE A 223 46.55 49.50 31.81
N ARG A 224 47.37 48.66 31.15
CA ARG A 224 48.79 48.52 31.50
C ARG A 224 49.54 49.83 31.35
N LYS A 225 49.37 50.56 30.23
CA LYS A 225 49.99 51.88 30.03
C LYS A 225 49.55 52.91 31.07
N VAL A 226 48.27 52.92 31.45
CA VAL A 226 47.75 53.80 32.50
C VAL A 226 48.38 53.43 33.85
N GLY A 227 48.53 52.13 34.14
CA GLY A 227 49.27 51.65 35.32
C GLY A 227 50.71 52.16 35.33
N GLU A 228 51.46 51.95 34.25
CA GLU A 228 52.84 52.45 34.11
C GLU A 228 52.95 53.97 34.25
N LEU A 229 52.02 54.73 33.66
CA LEU A 229 51.96 56.18 33.80
C LEU A 229 51.65 56.62 35.23
N ASN A 230 50.74 55.92 35.92
CA ASN A 230 50.44 56.20 37.32
C ASN A 230 51.64 55.90 38.22
N ASP A 231 52.36 54.80 37.99
CA ASP A 231 53.58 54.48 38.74
C ASP A 231 54.66 55.54 38.51
N LYS A 232 54.86 55.98 37.25
CA LYS A 232 55.76 57.10 36.94
C LYS A 232 55.33 58.40 37.60
N ASN A 233 54.04 58.69 37.60
CA ASN A 233 53.49 59.89 38.24
C ASN A 233 53.68 59.85 39.75
N ARG A 234 53.51 58.67 40.38
CA ARG A 234 53.80 58.47 41.80
C ARG A 234 55.29 58.68 42.10
N ALA A 235 56.18 58.09 41.32
CA ALA A 235 57.62 58.27 41.49
C ALA A 235 58.03 59.75 41.32
N ALA A 236 57.48 60.45 40.32
CA ALA A 236 57.70 61.87 40.12
C ALA A 236 57.17 62.71 41.30
N ASN A 237 56.00 62.38 41.84
CA ASN A 237 55.46 63.05 43.02
C ASN A 237 56.31 62.80 44.27
N GLU A 238 56.83 61.59 44.46
CA GLU A 238 57.77 61.28 45.55
C GLU A 238 59.08 62.07 45.40
N GLU A 239 59.60 62.23 44.18
CA GLU A 239 60.76 63.07 43.88
C GLU A 239 60.48 64.56 44.16
N ILE A 240 59.31 65.07 43.77
CA ILE A 240 58.85 66.42 44.09
C ILE A 240 58.79 66.62 45.61
N GLU A 241 58.26 65.66 46.36
CA GLU A 241 58.19 65.74 47.82
C GLU A 241 59.59 65.80 48.46
N GLN A 242 60.53 64.99 47.95
CA GLN A 242 61.93 65.02 48.40
C GLN A 242 62.61 66.35 48.08
N LEU A 243 62.39 66.89 46.87
CA LEU A 243 62.94 68.20 46.46
C LEU A 243 62.36 69.32 47.32
N ASN A 244 61.05 69.30 47.60
CA ASN A 244 60.42 70.28 48.48
C ASN A 244 60.97 70.23 49.92
N LYS A 245 61.26 69.03 50.45
CA LYS A 245 61.94 68.89 51.76
C LYS A 245 63.32 69.55 51.75
N LYS A 246 64.12 69.30 50.71
CA LYS A 246 65.44 69.94 50.55
C LYS A 246 65.35 71.47 50.41
N ILE A 247 64.36 71.98 49.67
CA ILE A 247 64.13 73.42 49.55
C ILE A 247 63.85 74.03 50.93
N ASN A 248 62.94 73.43 51.71
CA ASN A 248 62.62 73.93 53.05
C ASN A 248 63.83 73.91 53.99
N GLU A 249 64.69 72.88 53.92
CA GLU A 249 65.94 72.80 54.68
C GLU A 249 66.91 73.93 54.31
N ILE A 250 67.07 74.21 53.01
CA ILE A 250 67.90 75.30 52.50
C ILE A 250 67.33 76.67 52.94
N GLU A 251 66.03 76.87 52.85
CA GLU A 251 65.37 78.10 53.31
C GLU A 251 65.60 78.34 54.81
N ALA A 252 65.47 77.30 55.64
CA ALA A 252 65.76 77.37 57.06
C ALA A 252 67.24 77.70 57.34
N ALA A 253 68.17 77.11 56.59
CA ALA A 253 69.60 77.40 56.70
C ALA A 253 69.92 78.85 56.30
N HIS A 254 69.38 79.32 55.18
CA HIS A 254 69.56 80.71 54.72
C HIS A 254 69.01 81.70 55.75
N GLN A 255 67.84 81.43 56.33
CA GLN A 255 67.25 82.31 57.34
C GLN A 255 68.15 82.44 58.58
N ASN A 256 68.75 81.33 59.04
CA ASN A 256 69.71 81.35 60.14
C ASN A 256 70.98 82.16 59.81
N GLU A 257 71.52 82.02 58.60
CA GLU A 257 72.67 82.82 58.16
C GLU A 257 72.33 84.32 58.08
N LEU A 258 71.14 84.66 57.59
CA LEU A 258 70.66 86.03 57.52
C LEU A 258 70.55 86.67 58.92
N ASP A 259 70.06 85.91 59.90
CA ASP A 259 69.92 86.39 61.28
C ASP A 259 71.29 86.58 61.96
N GLN A 260 72.27 85.71 61.69
CA GLN A 260 73.65 85.91 62.13
C GLN A 260 74.29 87.15 61.49
N ALA A 261 74.07 87.39 60.19
CA ALA A 261 74.60 88.56 59.50
C ALA A 261 74.00 89.87 60.07
N LYS A 262 72.70 89.88 60.39
CA LYS A 262 72.02 91.01 61.04
C LYS A 262 72.61 91.31 62.42
N SER A 263 72.90 90.30 63.24
CA SER A 263 73.52 90.49 64.56
C SER A 263 74.89 91.18 64.44
N LYS A 264 75.75 90.74 63.52
CA LYS A 264 77.05 91.36 63.26
C LYS A 264 76.95 92.81 62.78
N LEU A 265 75.94 93.13 61.98
CA LEU A 265 75.68 94.50 61.54
C LEU A 265 75.33 95.45 62.70
N VAL A 266 74.61 94.96 63.71
CA VAL A 266 74.29 95.74 64.91
C VAL A 266 75.55 96.02 65.73
N GLU A 267 76.44 95.05 65.89
CA GLU A 267 77.72 95.22 66.60
C GLU A 267 78.61 96.28 65.93
N ILE A 268 78.73 96.27 64.60
CA ILE A 268 79.53 97.25 63.85
C ILE A 268 78.96 98.67 64.00
N LYS A 269 77.63 98.82 63.97
CA LYS A 269 76.98 100.14 64.13
C LYS A 269 77.24 100.74 65.51
N ASN A 270 77.22 99.93 66.56
CA ASN A 270 77.49 100.41 67.92
C ASN A 270 78.96 100.84 68.07
N PHE A 271 79.91 100.08 67.52
CA PHE A 271 81.33 100.44 67.56
C PHE A 271 81.64 101.78 66.87
N GLN A 272 80.97 102.08 65.76
CA GLN A 272 81.13 103.37 65.06
C GLN A 272 80.59 104.56 65.86
N LYS A 273 79.52 104.37 66.63
CA LYS A 273 78.88 105.44 67.39
C LYS A 273 79.72 105.90 68.57
N ASP A 274 80.39 104.99 69.26
CA ASP A 274 81.14 105.28 70.49
C ASP A 274 82.51 105.93 70.25
N ASN A 275 83.01 105.96 69.01
CA ASN A 275 84.39 106.36 68.71
C ASN A 275 84.53 107.56 67.76
N ILE A 276 83.42 108.12 67.25
CA ILE A 276 83.46 109.23 66.28
C ILE A 276 84.03 110.53 66.88
N ASP A 277 83.70 110.86 68.13
CA ASP A 277 84.08 112.16 68.72
C ASP A 277 85.56 112.21 69.13
N ASN A 278 86.11 111.07 69.56
CA ASN A 278 87.55 110.95 69.82
C ASN A 278 88.37 111.08 68.52
N ILE A 279 87.91 110.50 67.40
CA ILE A 279 88.60 110.60 66.11
C ILE A 279 88.65 112.05 65.61
N GLN A 280 87.57 112.82 65.76
CA GLN A 280 87.54 114.22 65.31
C GLN A 280 88.40 115.18 66.17
N TYR A 281 88.60 114.90 67.47
CA TYR A 281 89.46 115.71 68.32
C TYR A 281 90.95 115.54 67.97
N PHE A 282 91.40 114.30 67.74
CA PHE A 282 92.79 114.02 67.38
C PHE A 282 93.18 114.52 65.98
N GLU A 283 92.24 114.57 65.02
CA GLU A 283 92.51 115.18 63.71
C GLU A 283 92.85 116.69 63.81
N LYS A 284 92.20 117.42 64.72
CA LYS A 284 92.40 118.88 64.87
C LYS A 284 93.73 119.25 65.56
N LEU A 285 94.31 118.35 66.35
CA LEU A 285 95.61 118.52 67.02
C LEU A 285 96.81 118.22 66.10
N LYS A 286 96.61 117.39 65.07
CA LYS A 286 97.67 116.94 64.15
C LYS A 286 98.50 118.06 63.50
N PRO A 287 97.93 119.16 62.96
CA PRO A 287 98.71 120.24 62.36
C PRO A 287 99.45 121.14 63.37
N LEU A 288 99.17 121.03 64.68
CA LEU A 288 99.87 121.81 65.72
C LEU A 288 101.14 121.13 66.19
N MET A 289 101.16 119.80 66.31
CA MET A 289 102.34 119.04 66.72
C MET A 289 103.53 119.21 65.76
N GLU A 290 103.27 119.52 64.48
CA GLU A 290 104.30 119.72 63.47
C GLU A 290 105.07 121.05 63.61
N LYS A 291 104.61 121.99 64.44
CA LYS A 291 105.27 123.28 64.67
C LYS A 291 105.50 123.52 66.15
N GLU A 292 106.66 123.06 66.63
CA GLU A 292 107.07 123.07 68.04
C GLU A 292 106.79 124.40 68.79
N PRO A 293 107.02 125.61 68.23
CA PRO A 293 106.73 126.86 68.94
C PRO A 293 105.23 127.11 69.15
N LEU A 294 104.38 126.66 68.21
CA LEU A 294 102.93 126.79 68.29
C LEU A 294 102.32 125.78 69.25
N PHE A 295 102.86 124.54 69.26
CA PHE A 295 102.45 123.51 70.19
C PHE A 295 102.83 123.88 71.63
N LYS A 296 104.06 124.34 71.88
CA LYS A 296 104.47 124.87 73.19
C LYS A 296 103.59 126.04 73.64
N ALA A 297 103.24 126.95 72.74
CA ALA A 297 102.32 128.05 73.06
C ALA A 297 100.93 127.54 73.45
N PHE A 298 100.39 126.54 72.74
CA PHE A 298 99.10 125.92 73.08
C PHE A 298 99.14 125.18 74.43
N LEU A 299 100.17 124.38 74.67
CA LEU A 299 100.34 123.58 75.89
C LEU A 299 100.51 124.47 77.13
N ILE A 300 101.26 125.58 77.01
CA ILE A 300 101.36 126.58 78.09
C ILE A 300 99.99 127.25 78.35
N ILE A 301 99.19 127.51 77.31
CA ILE A 301 97.84 128.09 77.48
C ILE A 301 96.89 127.05 78.11
N GLU A 302 97.03 125.77 77.80
CA GLU A 302 96.24 124.66 78.38
C GLU A 302 96.58 124.46 79.87
N GLU A 303 97.87 124.34 80.21
CA GLU A 303 98.31 124.10 81.60
C GLU A 303 98.07 125.29 82.53
N VAL A 304 98.19 126.53 82.04
CA VAL A 304 98.03 127.74 82.87
C VAL A 304 96.57 128.23 82.89
N GLY A 305 95.69 127.67 82.05
CA GLY A 305 94.24 127.90 82.05
C GLY A 305 93.78 129.31 81.62
N GLY A 306 94.68 130.28 81.52
CA GLY A 306 94.39 131.64 81.07
C GLY A 306 95.55 132.60 81.30
N ILE A 307 96.32 132.90 80.25
CA ILE A 307 97.56 133.70 80.34
C ILE A 307 97.43 135.03 79.60
N ASN A 308 98.05 136.08 80.14
CA ASN A 308 98.13 137.39 79.48
C ASN A 308 99.24 137.39 78.41
N LEU A 309 99.10 138.28 77.43
CA LEU A 309 99.98 138.31 76.25
C LEU A 309 101.45 138.63 76.61
N GLU A 310 101.68 139.42 77.67
CA GLU A 310 103.03 139.72 78.18
C GLU A 310 103.62 138.55 78.96
N ASP A 311 102.81 137.82 79.72
CA ASP A 311 103.26 136.64 80.46
C ASP A 311 103.57 135.48 79.52
N LEU A 312 102.76 135.30 78.46
CA LEU A 312 103.02 134.31 77.42
C LEU A 312 104.29 134.64 76.63
N ARG A 313 104.59 135.93 76.43
CA ARG A 313 105.86 136.38 75.85
C ARG A 313 107.04 135.96 76.70
N ASN A 314 106.95 136.17 78.01
CA ASN A 314 108.01 135.79 78.95
C ASN A 314 108.17 134.26 79.00
N ALA A 315 107.07 133.50 78.98
CA ALA A 315 107.10 132.04 79.01
C ALA A 315 107.66 131.41 77.71
N LEU A 316 107.37 132.00 76.54
CA LEU A 316 107.88 131.52 75.25
C LEU A 316 109.26 132.10 74.88
N GLY A 317 109.80 133.04 75.66
CA GLY A 317 111.08 133.71 75.41
C GLY A 317 111.18 134.43 74.06
N SER A 318 110.04 134.70 73.41
CA SER A 318 109.95 135.10 72.00
C SER A 318 109.47 136.55 71.85
N PRO A 319 109.91 137.29 70.81
CA PRO A 319 109.44 138.65 70.55
C PRO A 319 107.90 138.72 70.46
N ILE A 320 107.30 139.78 71.03
CA ILE A 320 105.83 139.88 71.18
C ILE A 320 105.05 139.81 69.86
N VAL A 321 105.68 140.20 68.75
CA VAL A 321 105.10 140.12 67.40
C VAL A 321 104.92 138.67 66.96
N LEU A 322 105.88 137.79 67.27
CA LEU A 322 105.80 136.36 66.96
C LEU A 322 104.75 135.68 67.83
N VAL A 323 104.69 136.03 69.12
CA VAL A 323 103.67 135.52 70.05
C VAL A 323 102.26 135.92 69.59
N LYS A 324 102.04 137.17 69.17
CA LYS A 324 100.78 137.59 68.54
C LYS A 324 100.45 136.76 67.30
N LYS A 325 101.43 136.45 66.46
CA LYS A 325 101.24 135.63 65.26
C LYS A 325 100.90 134.17 65.61
N TYR A 326 101.45 133.63 66.69
CA TYR A 326 101.12 132.30 67.19
C TYR A 326 99.69 132.25 67.76
N ILE A 327 99.30 133.25 68.55
CA ILE A 327 97.93 133.37 69.07
C ILE A 327 96.92 133.54 67.92
N GLN A 328 97.22 134.37 66.91
CA GLN A 328 96.34 134.51 65.75
C GLN A 328 96.17 133.18 64.99
N LYS A 329 97.24 132.39 64.84
CA LYS A 329 97.15 131.07 64.21
C LYS A 329 96.35 130.08 65.06
N LEU A 330 96.57 130.04 66.36
CA LEU A 330 95.81 129.18 67.28
C LEU A 330 94.32 129.57 67.34
N ASN A 331 94.01 130.87 67.24
CA ASN A 331 92.63 131.36 67.15
C ASN A 331 92.00 131.04 65.78
N SER A 332 92.76 131.12 64.68
CA SER A 332 92.27 130.72 63.35
C SER A 332 91.98 129.22 63.22
N ILE A 333 92.64 128.40 64.04
CA ILE A 333 92.37 126.94 64.13
C ILE A 333 91.23 126.67 65.12
N GLY A 334 90.73 127.69 65.83
CA GLY A 334 89.57 127.60 66.71
C GLY A 334 89.84 126.97 68.08
N LEU A 335 91.11 126.83 68.46
CA LEU A 335 91.55 126.10 69.65
C LEU A 335 91.68 126.97 70.90
N ILE A 336 91.77 128.29 70.74
CA ILE A 336 91.84 129.25 71.85
C ILE A 336 90.81 130.37 71.67
N LYS A 337 90.33 130.93 72.79
CA LYS A 337 89.49 132.12 72.83
C LYS A 337 90.24 133.24 73.54
N THR A 338 90.08 134.48 73.05
CA THR A 338 90.61 135.68 73.71
C THR A 338 89.44 136.42 74.35
N ASN A 339 89.42 136.51 75.68
CA ASN A 339 88.39 137.27 76.40
C ASN A 339 88.70 138.77 76.38
N VAL A 340 87.66 139.60 76.51
CA VAL A 340 87.71 141.08 76.40
C VAL A 340 88.73 141.72 77.36
N SER A 341 89.15 140.99 78.40
CA SER A 341 90.16 141.38 79.39
C SER A 341 91.63 141.14 78.96
N GLY A 342 91.89 140.69 77.73
CA GLY A 342 93.25 140.43 77.23
C GLY A 342 93.87 139.07 77.64
N LYS A 343 93.11 138.22 78.34
CA LYS A 343 93.50 136.83 78.69
C LYS A 343 93.14 135.84 77.58
N ILE A 344 94.04 134.90 77.33
CA ILE A 344 93.93 133.85 76.30
C ILE A 344 93.76 132.50 76.98
N SER A 345 92.69 131.76 76.66
CA SER A 345 92.40 130.42 77.23
C SER A 345 91.96 129.42 76.16
N VAL A 346 92.16 128.12 76.42
CA VAL A 346 91.72 127.02 75.54
C VAL A 346 90.19 126.85 75.62
N LYS A 347 89.54 126.51 74.49
CA LYS A 347 88.09 126.24 74.46
C LYS A 347 87.82 124.80 74.97
N PRO A 348 87.00 124.59 76.02
CA PRO A 348 86.67 123.25 76.50
C PRO A 348 85.87 122.45 75.47
N ILE A 349 86.10 121.13 75.43
CA ILE A 349 85.39 120.15 74.59
C ILE A 349 84.04 119.87 75.25
N GLU A 350 82.94 120.10 74.53
CA GLU A 350 81.61 119.65 74.92
C GLU A 350 81.47 118.18 74.46
N ILE A 351 81.27 117.28 75.42
CA ILE A 351 80.90 115.88 75.18
C ILE A 351 79.37 115.85 75.26
N GLU A 352 78.69 115.49 74.18
CA GLU A 352 77.25 115.18 74.16
C GLU A 352 77.00 113.68 74.17
#